data_AF-A0A502IIU0-F1
#
_entry.id   AF-A0A502IIU0-F1
#
_cell.length_a   1.000
_cell.length_b   1.000
_cell.length_c   1.000
_cell.angle_alpha   90.00
_cell.angle_beta   90.00
_cell.angle_gamma   90.00
#
_symmetry.space_group_name_H-M   'P 1'
#
loop_
_entity.id
_entity.type
_entity.pdbx_description
1 polymer ?
#
loop_
_entity_poly.entity_id
_entity_poly.type
_entity_poly.pdbx_seq_one_letter_code
_entity_poly.pdbx_strand_id
1 'polypeptide(L)'
;MTNATKLTLKKADAKELQFLIDCEMAAYAIRLTGHDTDYTATPDARGNYPRKHFLGAIDKIVERSLIGAMGVLQQRLDQGYKIFLSNICTPEVTAVGAGILYVSKPESVQAENAKKIAEEITAKYNADIEVHNQKVYAQEAAALKAEEAAIVAQLKAEDEARAAQEFDKRVQARMRGTKTK
;
A
#
# COMPACT_ATOMS: atom_id res chain seq x y z
N MET A 1 7.96 -28.57 -13.04
CA MET A 1 8.82 -27.83 -12.10
C MET A 1 8.22 -26.44 -11.94
N THR A 2 7.34 -26.27 -10.95
CA THR A 2 6.79 -24.96 -10.59
C THR A 2 7.86 -24.24 -9.78
N ASN A 3 8.42 -23.17 -10.36
CA ASN A 3 9.25 -22.22 -9.61
C ASN A 3 8.37 -21.54 -8.57
N ALA A 4 8.25 -22.16 -7.39
CA ALA A 4 7.79 -21.45 -6.20
C ALA A 4 8.87 -20.40 -5.91
N THR A 5 8.65 -19.18 -6.39
CA THR A 5 9.40 -18.00 -5.95
C THR A 5 9.40 -18.01 -4.43
N LYS A 6 10.55 -18.32 -3.83
CA LYS A 6 10.77 -18.23 -2.38
C LYS A 6 10.45 -16.81 -1.96
N LEU A 7 9.25 -16.59 -1.44
CA LEU A 7 8.84 -15.30 -0.94
C LEU A 7 9.58 -15.06 0.36
N THR A 8 10.55 -14.15 0.32
CA THR A 8 11.35 -13.78 1.48
C THR A 8 10.69 -12.64 2.23
N LEU A 9 10.83 -12.64 3.56
CA LEU A 9 10.40 -11.53 4.41
C LEU A 9 11.09 -10.23 3.97
N LYS A 10 10.31 -9.17 3.82
CA LYS A 10 10.81 -7.82 3.55
C LYS A 10 11.32 -7.20 4.85
N LYS A 11 12.46 -6.53 4.78
CA LYS A 11 13.05 -5.74 5.87
C LYS A 11 13.04 -4.27 5.48
N ALA A 12 13.00 -3.39 6.48
CA ALA A 12 13.10 -1.96 6.25
C ALA A 12 14.47 -1.60 5.68
N ASP A 13 14.47 -0.87 4.56
CA ASP A 13 15.65 -0.28 3.95
C ASP A 13 15.56 1.25 4.00
N ALA A 14 16.53 1.87 4.67
CA ALA A 14 16.59 3.32 4.81
C ALA A 14 16.73 4.04 3.47
N LYS A 15 17.39 3.44 2.47
CA LYS A 15 17.54 4.03 1.13
C LYS A 15 16.24 4.00 0.35
N GLU A 16 15.50 2.89 0.43
CA GLU A 16 14.18 2.76 -0.20
C GLU A 16 13.21 3.77 0.44
N LEU A 17 13.18 3.86 1.77
CA LEU A 17 12.35 4.83 2.48
C LEU A 17 12.69 6.27 2.08
N GLN A 18 13.98 6.63 2.08
CA GLN A 18 14.39 7.99 1.68
C GLN A 18 13.99 8.29 0.23
N PHE A 19 14.16 7.34 -0.69
CA PHE A 19 13.74 7.50 -2.07
C PHE A 19 12.23 7.76 -2.20
N LEU A 20 11.39 7.06 -1.40
CA LEU A 20 9.95 7.29 -1.39
C LEU A 20 9.60 8.69 -0.84
N ILE A 21 10.29 9.13 0.21
CA ILE A 21 10.15 10.49 0.74
C ILE A 21 10.54 11.53 -0.31
N ASP A 22 11.66 11.34 -1.00
CA ASP A 22 12.14 12.25 -2.03
C ASP A 22 11.16 12.34 -3.21
N CYS A 23 10.58 11.20 -3.62
CA CYS A 23 9.53 11.16 -4.63
C CYS A 23 8.30 11.98 -4.22
N GLU A 24 7.83 11.82 -2.98
CA GLU A 24 6.67 12.57 -2.50
C GLU A 24 6.98 14.05 -2.32
N MET A 25 8.19 14.40 -1.89
CA MET A 25 8.65 15.79 -1.79
C MET A 25 8.78 16.47 -3.16
N ALA A 26 9.21 15.75 -4.19
CA ALA A 26 9.21 16.25 -5.56
C ALA A 26 7.78 16.52 -6.06
N ALA A 27 6.83 15.63 -5.74
CA ALA A 27 5.42 15.85 -6.05
C ALA A 27 4.86 17.05 -5.26
N TYR A 28 5.16 17.15 -3.96
CA TYR A 28 4.75 18.26 -3.09
C TYR A 28 5.14 19.64 -3.65
N ALA A 29 6.36 19.77 -4.18
CA ALA A 29 6.90 21.03 -4.69
C ALA A 29 6.07 21.66 -5.82
N ILE A 30 5.39 20.83 -6.62
CA ILE A 30 4.57 21.27 -7.76
C ILE A 30 3.06 21.15 -7.49
N ARG A 31 2.67 20.59 -6.35
CA ARG A 31 1.27 20.28 -6.04
C ARG A 31 0.58 21.47 -5.37
N LEU A 32 -0.71 21.60 -5.68
CA LEU A 32 -1.64 22.45 -4.96
C LEU A 32 -2.15 21.75 -3.69
N THR A 33 -2.14 22.45 -2.56
CA THR A 33 -2.79 21.97 -1.34
C THR A 33 -4.30 21.92 -1.52
N GLY A 34 -4.91 20.79 -1.19
CA GLY A 34 -6.37 20.65 -1.23
C GLY A 34 -6.84 19.22 -1.33
N HIS A 35 -8.16 19.05 -1.41
CA HIS A 35 -8.75 17.73 -1.65
C HIS A 35 -8.70 17.38 -3.13
N ASP A 36 -8.10 16.24 -3.44
CA ASP A 36 -8.08 15.68 -4.79
C ASP A 36 -8.32 14.17 -4.75
N THR A 37 -8.43 13.55 -5.91
CA THR A 37 -8.65 12.12 -6.08
C THR A 37 -7.42 11.33 -5.62
N ASP A 38 -7.62 10.38 -4.70
CA ASP A 38 -6.57 9.46 -4.26
C ASP A 38 -6.54 8.21 -5.16
N TYR A 39 -5.74 8.30 -6.22
CA TYR A 39 -5.51 7.19 -7.15
C TYR A 39 -4.70 6.03 -6.54
N THR A 40 -4.19 6.19 -5.31
CA THR A 40 -3.48 5.10 -4.60
C THR A 40 -4.41 4.24 -3.76
N ALA A 41 -5.65 4.68 -3.54
CA ALA A 41 -6.67 3.94 -2.81
C ALA A 41 -7.49 3.02 -3.73
N THR A 42 -8.11 2.00 -3.15
CA THR A 42 -9.03 1.12 -3.88
C THR A 42 -10.29 1.90 -4.25
N PRO A 43 -10.73 1.88 -5.53
CA PRO A 43 -11.98 2.51 -5.92
C PRO A 43 -13.18 1.78 -5.31
N ASP A 44 -14.30 2.49 -5.16
CA ASP A 44 -15.57 1.88 -4.76
C ASP A 44 -16.11 0.90 -5.81
N ALA A 45 -17.22 0.22 -5.50
CA ALA A 45 -17.85 -0.74 -6.41
C ALA A 45 -18.33 -0.12 -7.75
N ARG A 46 -18.33 1.22 -7.86
CA ARG A 46 -18.73 1.98 -9.05
C ARG A 46 -17.52 2.57 -9.80
N GLY A 47 -16.29 2.31 -9.33
CA GLY A 47 -15.06 2.82 -9.92
C GLY A 47 -14.66 4.23 -9.44
N ASN A 48 -15.33 4.79 -8.43
CA ASN A 48 -14.98 6.11 -7.89
C ASN A 48 -13.85 5.97 -6.87
N TYR A 49 -12.79 6.75 -7.08
CA TYR A 49 -11.71 6.87 -6.11
C TYR A 49 -12.09 7.83 -4.99
N PRO A 50 -11.70 7.55 -3.73
CA PRO A 50 -11.95 8.46 -2.62
C PRO A 50 -11.16 9.76 -2.80
N ARG A 51 -11.65 10.84 -2.16
CA ARG A 51 -10.91 12.11 -2.11
C ARG A 51 -10.04 12.17 -0.85
N LYS A 52 -8.76 12.48 -1.01
CA LYS A 52 -7.82 12.72 0.09
C LYS A 52 -7.38 14.19 0.07
N HIS A 53 -7.08 14.74 1.23
CA HIS A 53 -6.37 16.02 1.33
C HIS A 53 -4.88 15.81 1.03
N PHE A 54 -4.37 16.46 -0.01
CA PHE A 54 -2.95 16.46 -0.33
C PHE A 54 -2.30 17.75 0.14
N LEU A 55 -1.14 17.62 0.80
CA LEU A 55 -0.27 18.75 1.06
C LEU A 55 0.43 19.16 -0.25
N GLY A 56 0.50 20.46 -0.50
CA GLY A 56 1.25 21.05 -1.60
C GLY A 56 2.09 22.25 -1.15
N ALA A 57 3.10 22.61 -1.95
CA ALA A 57 3.87 23.83 -1.75
C ALA A 57 3.07 25.08 -2.18
N ILE A 58 2.04 24.89 -3.02
CA ILE A 58 1.20 25.96 -3.55
C ILE A 58 -0.14 25.94 -2.81
N ASP A 59 -0.63 27.11 -2.40
CA ASP A 59 -1.96 27.30 -1.84
C ASP A 59 -2.84 28.11 -2.80
N LYS A 60 -4.13 27.74 -2.84
CA LYS A 60 -5.15 28.41 -3.63
C LYS A 60 -5.95 29.33 -2.72
N ILE A 61 -5.99 30.60 -3.08
CA ILE A 61 -6.88 31.59 -2.49
C ILE A 61 -8.14 31.61 -3.35
N VAL A 62 -9.31 31.42 -2.73
CA VAL A 62 -10.60 31.49 -3.41
C VAL A 62 -11.52 32.37 -2.60
N GLU A 63 -11.95 33.49 -3.18
CA GLU A 63 -12.84 34.43 -2.51
C GLU A 63 -13.98 34.88 -3.41
N ARG A 64 -15.07 35.35 -2.80
CA ARG A 64 -16.31 35.74 -3.51
C ARG A 64 -16.14 36.92 -4.47
N SER A 65 -15.06 37.69 -4.33
CA SER A 65 -14.71 38.78 -5.21
C SER A 65 -13.20 38.88 -5.36
N LEU A 66 -12.73 39.50 -6.45
CA LEU A 66 -11.31 39.78 -6.63
C LEU A 66 -10.76 40.67 -5.50
N ILE A 67 -11.52 41.67 -5.04
CA ILE A 67 -11.11 42.54 -3.93
C ILE A 67 -10.93 41.72 -2.64
N GLY A 68 -11.84 40.78 -2.35
CA GLY A 68 -11.70 39.87 -1.23
C GLY A 68 -10.45 38.98 -1.35
N ALA A 69 -10.23 38.42 -2.54
CA ALA A 69 -9.04 37.61 -2.83
C ALA A 69 -7.74 38.39 -2.63
N MET A 70 -7.70 39.65 -3.07
CA MET A 70 -6.54 40.54 -2.89
C MET A 70 -6.29 40.88 -1.41
N GLY A 71 -7.35 41.01 -0.61
CA GLY A 71 -7.23 41.19 0.84
C GLY A 71 -6.58 39.98 1.51
N VAL A 72 -7.00 38.76 1.16
CA VAL A 72 -6.38 37.52 1.66
C VAL A 72 -4.95 37.38 1.13
N LEU A 73 -4.70 37.75 -0.14
CA LEU A 73 -3.35 37.75 -0.70
C LEU A 73 -2.42 38.64 0.12
N GLN A 74 -2.82 39.87 0.46
CA GLN A 74 -2.01 40.77 1.29
C GLN A 74 -1.64 40.12 2.63
N GLN A 75 -2.61 39.52 3.32
CA GLN A 75 -2.35 38.81 4.58
C GLN A 75 -1.35 37.65 4.40
N ARG A 76 -1.42 36.92 3.29
CA ARG A 76 -0.46 35.85 2.99
C ARG A 76 0.93 36.40 2.70
N LEU A 77 1.04 37.51 1.97
CA LEU A 77 2.32 38.18 1.73
C LEU A 77 2.97 38.64 3.03
N ASP A 78 2.18 39.18 3.96
CA ASP A 78 2.65 39.59 5.29
C ASP A 78 3.14 38.39 6.13
N GLN A 79 2.60 37.19 5.87
CA GLN A 79 3.06 35.91 6.46
C GLN A 79 4.29 35.30 5.74
N GLY A 80 4.84 35.98 4.73
CA GLY A 80 6.01 35.53 3.98
C GLY A 80 5.72 34.59 2.81
N TYR A 81 4.44 34.40 2.44
CA TYR A 81 4.10 33.69 1.20
C TYR A 81 4.52 34.54 -0.01
N LYS A 82 4.73 33.89 -1.15
CA LYS A 82 5.04 34.58 -2.42
C LYS A 82 3.97 34.30 -3.45
N ILE A 83 3.72 35.25 -4.35
CA ILE A 83 2.81 35.03 -5.48
C ILE A 83 3.36 33.87 -6.33
N PHE A 84 2.49 32.92 -6.66
CA PHE A 84 2.83 31.81 -7.54
C PHE A 84 2.10 31.97 -8.87
N LEU A 85 2.86 31.94 -9.97
CA LEU A 85 2.33 32.01 -11.33
C LEU A 85 2.86 30.83 -12.13
N SER A 86 1.96 30.09 -12.77
CA SER A 86 2.32 29.04 -13.73
C SER A 86 1.22 28.89 -14.77
N ASN A 87 1.52 28.18 -15.86
CA ASN A 87 0.55 27.90 -16.91
C ASN A 87 -0.66 27.08 -16.41
N ILE A 88 -0.49 26.30 -15.33
CA ILE A 88 -1.53 25.42 -14.78
C ILE A 88 -2.29 26.11 -13.63
N CYS A 89 -1.65 27.04 -12.93
CA CYS A 89 -2.24 27.83 -11.85
C CYS A 89 -2.19 29.30 -12.21
N THR A 90 -3.12 29.72 -13.09
CA THR A 90 -3.25 31.09 -13.54
C THR A 90 -4.30 31.81 -12.70
N PRO A 91 -4.00 33.01 -12.15
CA PRO A 91 -5.00 33.84 -11.50
C PRO A 91 -6.21 34.07 -12.41
N GLU A 92 -7.41 33.93 -11.87
CA GLU A 92 -8.63 34.11 -12.65
C GLU A 92 -9.74 34.77 -11.83
N VAL A 93 -10.65 35.43 -12.54
CA VAL A 93 -11.94 35.86 -12.00
C VAL A 93 -13.01 35.05 -12.73
N THR A 94 -13.75 34.26 -11.97
CA THR A 94 -14.82 33.43 -12.52
C THR A 94 -15.97 34.28 -13.05
N ALA A 95 -16.84 33.71 -13.88
CA ALA A 95 -18.03 34.40 -14.40
C ALA A 95 -18.99 34.91 -13.30
N VAL A 96 -18.94 34.31 -12.11
CA VAL A 96 -19.73 34.73 -10.93
C VAL A 96 -18.99 35.75 -10.04
N GLY A 97 -17.86 36.27 -10.51
CA GLY A 97 -17.08 37.32 -9.84
C GLY A 97 -16.09 36.82 -8.78
N ALA A 98 -16.04 35.51 -8.49
CA ALA A 98 -15.09 34.96 -7.52
C ALA A 98 -13.65 35.10 -8.01
N GLY A 99 -12.77 35.60 -7.15
CA GLY A 99 -11.34 35.77 -7.42
C GLY A 99 -10.55 34.55 -6.96
N ILE A 100 -9.71 34.03 -7.85
CA ILE A 100 -8.84 32.89 -7.60
C ILE A 100 -7.39 33.32 -7.80
N LEU A 101 -6.58 33.18 -6.76
CA LEU A 101 -5.16 33.53 -6.75
C LEU A 101 -4.34 32.35 -6.20
N TYR A 102 -3.05 32.34 -6.48
CA TYR A 102 -2.14 31.27 -6.05
C TYR A 102 -0.91 31.84 -5.37
N VAL A 103 -0.48 31.19 -4.29
CA VAL A 103 0.71 31.58 -3.53
C VAL A 103 1.55 30.37 -3.20
N SER A 104 2.87 30.52 -3.17
CA SER A 104 3.79 29.52 -2.63
C SER A 104 4.02 29.75 -1.14
N LYS A 105 4.01 28.66 -0.37
CA LYS A 105 4.29 28.67 1.07
C LYS A 105 5.70 29.15 1.38
N PRO A 106 5.94 29.86 2.51
CA PRO A 106 7.28 30.15 2.98
C PRO A 106 8.02 28.87 3.39
N GLU A 107 9.36 28.93 3.40
CA GLU A 107 10.24 27.80 3.73
C GLU A 107 9.95 27.18 5.10
N SER A 108 9.56 28.00 6.09
CA SER A 108 9.18 27.52 7.42
C SER A 108 7.98 26.57 7.37
N VAL A 109 6.93 26.95 6.64
CA VAL A 109 5.72 26.14 6.48
C VAL A 109 6.00 24.91 5.60
N GLN A 110 6.86 25.05 4.58
CA GLN A 110 7.29 23.90 3.77
C GLN A 110 8.07 22.88 4.60
N ALA A 111 8.95 23.32 5.50
CA ALA A 111 9.71 22.44 6.39
C ALA A 111 8.80 21.66 7.37
N GLU A 112 7.75 22.30 7.91
CA GLU A 112 6.75 21.60 8.71
C GLU A 112 5.97 20.55 7.90
N ASN A 113 5.61 20.88 6.66
CA ASN A 113 4.95 19.91 5.78
C ASN A 113 5.87 18.76 5.40
N ALA A 114 7.17 19.02 5.18
CA ALA A 114 8.14 17.97 4.88
C ALA A 114 8.25 16.94 6.00
N LYS A 115 8.17 17.37 7.28
CA LYS A 115 8.11 16.45 8.42
C LYS A 115 6.88 15.56 8.38
N LYS A 116 5.70 16.16 8.15
CA LYS A 116 4.43 15.42 8.05
C LYS A 116 4.45 14.41 6.89
N ILE A 117 5.00 14.81 5.74
CA ILE A 117 5.16 13.92 4.58
C ILE A 117 6.08 12.76 4.93
N ALA A 118 7.23 13.02 5.54
CA ALA A 118 8.16 11.97 5.97
C ALA A 118 7.51 10.99 6.97
N GLU A 119 6.74 11.51 7.93
CA GLU A 119 5.99 10.69 8.89
C GLU A 119 4.92 9.81 8.20
N GLU A 120 4.10 10.39 7.30
CA GLU A 120 3.08 9.65 6.55
C GLU A 120 3.69 8.55 5.68
N ILE A 121 4.76 8.86 4.94
CA ILE A 121 5.43 7.90 4.06
C ILE A 121 6.12 6.80 4.88
N THR A 122 6.74 7.14 6.01
CA THR A 122 7.35 6.14 6.91
C THR A 122 6.31 5.20 7.49
N ALA A 123 5.17 5.73 7.94
CA ALA A 123 4.08 4.91 8.46
C ALA A 123 3.53 3.95 7.38
N LYS A 124 3.31 4.45 6.16
CA LYS A 124 2.84 3.63 5.03
C LYS A 124 3.85 2.55 4.65
N TYR A 125 5.14 2.91 4.56
CA TYR A 125 6.21 1.97 4.24
C TYR A 125 6.30 0.81 5.23
N ASN A 126 6.22 1.10 6.53
CA ASN A 126 6.23 0.08 7.57
C ASN A 126 4.98 -0.81 7.52
N ALA A 127 3.80 -0.22 7.29
CA ALA A 127 2.56 -0.98 7.11
C ALA A 127 2.64 -1.92 5.88
N ASP A 128 3.21 -1.46 4.77
CA ASP A 128 3.39 -2.26 3.56
C ASP A 128 4.34 -3.45 3.78
N ILE A 129 5.43 -3.24 4.54
CA ILE A 129 6.33 -4.33 4.97
C ILE A 129 5.58 -5.35 5.81
N GLU A 130 4.77 -4.89 6.77
CA GLU A 130 4.02 -5.78 7.66
C GLU A 130 3.00 -6.61 6.87
N VAL A 131 2.20 -5.96 6.01
CA VAL A 131 1.23 -6.62 5.13
C VAL A 131 1.91 -7.63 4.20
N HIS A 132 3.07 -7.30 3.64
CA HIS A 132 3.84 -8.25 2.83
C HIS A 132 4.28 -9.46 3.67
N ASN A 133 4.87 -9.23 4.84
CA ASN A 133 5.36 -10.29 5.71
C ASN A 133 4.22 -11.20 6.21
N GLN A 134 3.06 -10.64 6.56
CA GLN A 134 1.87 -11.42 6.92
C GLN A 134 1.41 -12.34 5.77
N LYS A 135 1.47 -11.87 4.52
CA LYS A 135 1.17 -12.71 3.34
C LYS A 135 2.18 -13.85 3.18
N VAL A 136 3.47 -13.59 3.39
CA VAL A 136 4.50 -14.63 3.35
C VAL A 136 4.23 -15.70 4.41
N TYR A 137 3.97 -15.29 5.65
CA TYR A 137 3.63 -16.24 6.73
C TYR A 137 2.39 -17.06 6.43
N ALA A 138 1.32 -16.44 5.90
CA ALA A 138 0.10 -17.15 5.55
C ALA A 138 0.33 -18.21 4.45
N GLN A 139 1.20 -17.90 3.48
CA GLN A 139 1.55 -18.83 2.41
C GLN A 139 2.44 -19.98 2.92
N GLU A 140 3.42 -19.70 3.78
CA GLU A 140 4.24 -20.75 4.39
C GLU A 140 3.40 -21.66 5.28
N ALA A 141 2.47 -21.11 6.07
CA ALA A 141 1.54 -21.90 6.88
C ALA A 141 0.63 -22.79 6.02
N ALA A 142 0.17 -22.29 4.87
CA ALA A 142 -0.61 -23.09 3.93
C ALA A 142 0.23 -24.20 3.27
N ALA A 143 1.48 -23.91 2.91
CA ALA A 143 2.41 -24.88 2.35
C ALA A 143 2.71 -26.00 3.35
N LEU A 144 3.03 -25.66 4.61
CA LEU A 144 3.29 -26.63 5.67
C LEU A 144 2.07 -27.53 5.93
N LYS A 145 0.86 -26.96 5.98
CA LYS A 145 -0.36 -27.78 6.13
C LYS A 145 -0.57 -28.74 4.97
N ALA A 146 -0.25 -28.34 3.75
CA ALA A 146 -0.35 -29.20 2.58
C ALA A 146 0.69 -30.34 2.63
N GLU A 147 1.92 -30.04 3.07
CA GLU A 147 2.97 -31.02 3.28
C GLU A 147 2.60 -32.03 4.38
N GLU A 148 2.12 -31.56 5.53
CA GLU A 148 1.66 -32.41 6.63
C GLU A 148 0.49 -33.32 6.19
N ALA A 149 -0.48 -32.78 5.44
CA ALA A 149 -1.58 -33.58 4.91
C ALA A 149 -1.11 -34.65 3.92
N ALA A 150 -0.11 -34.35 3.08
CA ALA A 150 0.50 -35.31 2.17
C ALA A 150 1.25 -36.43 2.92
N ILE A 151 1.99 -36.09 3.98
CA ILE A 151 2.68 -37.06 4.84
C ILE A 151 1.66 -37.98 5.53
N VAL A 152 0.59 -37.42 6.10
CA VAL A 152 -0.47 -38.22 6.74
C VAL A 152 -1.15 -39.15 5.74
N ALA A 153 -1.39 -38.70 4.51
CA ALA A 153 -1.97 -39.53 3.46
C ALA A 153 -1.03 -40.67 3.04
N GLN A 154 0.27 -40.40 2.94
CA GLN A 154 1.28 -41.44 2.66
C GLN A 154 1.36 -42.47 3.79
N LEU A 155 1.43 -42.04 5.04
CA LEU A 155 1.47 -42.94 6.19
C LEU A 155 0.23 -43.85 6.26
N LYS A 156 -0.96 -43.30 6.01
CA LYS A 156 -2.19 -44.11 5.94
C LYS A 156 -2.14 -45.15 4.82
N ALA A 157 -1.66 -44.78 3.64
CA ALA A 157 -1.53 -45.71 2.52
C ALA A 157 -0.50 -46.82 2.81
N GLU A 158 0.61 -46.48 3.49
CA GLU A 158 1.61 -47.45 3.92
C GLU A 158 1.07 -48.41 4.99
N ASP A 159 0.32 -47.90 5.96
CA ASP A 159 -0.31 -48.70 7.02
C ASP A 159 -1.36 -49.66 6.44
N GLU A 160 -2.20 -49.19 5.50
CA GLU A 160 -3.17 -50.03 4.78
C GLU A 160 -2.49 -51.12 3.95
N ALA A 161 -1.41 -50.77 3.24
CA ALA A 161 -0.62 -51.74 2.47
C ALA A 161 0.03 -52.80 3.38
N ARG A 162 0.54 -52.41 4.55
CA ARG A 162 1.14 -53.34 5.52
C ARG A 162 0.07 -54.26 6.11
N ALA A 163 -1.09 -53.73 6.48
CA ALA A 163 -2.21 -54.52 7.00
C ALA A 163 -2.71 -55.56 5.97
N ALA A 164 -2.82 -55.17 4.69
CA ALA A 164 -3.18 -56.09 3.61
C ALA A 164 -2.15 -57.21 3.43
N GLN A 165 -0.85 -56.88 3.46
CA GLN A 165 0.21 -57.89 3.36
C GLN A 165 0.21 -58.88 4.53
N GLU A 166 -0.03 -58.41 5.75
CA GLU A 166 -0.15 -59.30 6.92
C GLU A 166 -1.38 -60.20 6.84
N PHE A 167 -2.51 -59.67 6.37
CA PHE A 167 -3.72 -60.46 6.16
C PHE A 167 -3.48 -61.57 5.13
N ASP A 168 -2.89 -61.25 3.99
CA ASP A 168 -2.56 -62.22 2.94
C ASP A 168 -1.61 -63.32 3.44
N LYS A 169 -0.60 -62.96 4.24
CA LYS A 169 0.28 -63.95 4.89
C LYS A 169 -0.50 -64.90 5.80
N ARG A 170 -1.46 -64.40 6.58
CA ARG A 170 -2.32 -65.23 7.44
C ARG A 170 -3.25 -66.13 6.62
N VAL A 171 -3.79 -65.63 5.51
CA VAL A 171 -4.62 -66.42 4.57
C VAL A 171 -3.79 -67.55 3.93
N GLN A 172 -2.59 -67.25 3.44
CA GLN A 172 -1.69 -68.25 2.86
C GLN A 172 -1.26 -69.32 3.89
N ALA A 173 -0.96 -68.91 5.12
CA ALA A 173 -0.65 -69.84 6.22
C ALA A 173 -1.83 -70.78 6.52
N ARG A 174 -3.07 -70.25 6.53
CA ARG A 174 -4.30 -71.08 6.67
C ARG A 174 -4.44 -72.07 5.53
N MET A 175 -4.34 -71.62 4.27
CA MET A 175 -4.53 -72.48 3.09
C MET A 175 -3.47 -73.59 2.97
N ARG A 176 -2.25 -73.35 3.46
CA ARG A 176 -1.22 -74.40 3.56
C ARG A 176 -1.52 -75.40 4.67
N GLY A 177 -2.10 -74.98 5.79
CA GLY A 177 -2.51 -75.87 6.89
C GLY A 177 -3.69 -76.78 6.57
N THR A 178 -4.57 -76.41 5.62
CA THR A 178 -5.75 -77.21 5.23
C THR A 178 -5.45 -78.33 4.24
N LYS A 179 -4.23 -78.43 3.67
CA LYS A 179 -3.87 -79.42 2.63
C LYS A 179 -3.39 -80.79 3.16
N THR A 180 -3.49 -81.03 4.46
CA THR A 180 -3.18 -82.33 5.09
C THR A 180 -4.35 -82.75 5.96
N LYS A 181 -5.35 -83.36 5.34
CA LYS A 181 -6.25 -84.36 5.92
C LYS A 181 -6.93 -85.14 4.81
#